data_AF-D1CT62-F1
#
_entry.id   AF-D1CT62-F1
#
_cell.length_a   1.000
_cell.length_b   1.000
_cell.length_c   1.000
_cell.angle_alpha   90.00
_cell.angle_beta   90.00
_cell.angle_gamma   90.00
#
_symmetry.space_group_name_H-M   'P 1'
#
loop_
_entity.id
_entity.type
_entity.pdbx_description
1 polymer ?
#
loop_
_entity_poly.entity_id
_entity_poly.type
_entity_poly.pdbx_seq_one_letter_code
_entity_poly.pdbx_strand_id
1 'polypeptide(L)'
;SYERRVLSGKLFRNDHFLTLVVFPRTAVGKITGRFIKRNNRNENDLANQTRNLEDLWHIISGALDAYGLRRLGLREKDGVIFSEIAEALRLIMTCRATPVPVVSGSLGASIYTDRVICGKRALEIRTPGD
;
A
#
# COMPACT_ATOMS: atom_id res chain seq x y z
N SER A 1 28.37 -15.24 -21.46
CA SER A 1 27.39 -14.21 -21.88
C SER A 1 26.36 -13.90 -20.80
N TYR A 2 25.90 -14.88 -20.01
CA TYR A 2 25.00 -14.68 -18.86
C TYR A 2 25.63 -13.89 -17.70
N GLU A 3 26.85 -14.26 -17.31
CA GLU A 3 27.60 -13.62 -16.22
C GLU A 3 27.81 -12.12 -16.42
N ARG A 4 28.24 -11.70 -17.63
CA ARG A 4 28.36 -10.26 -17.96
C ARG A 4 27.04 -9.51 -17.83
N ARG A 5 25.90 -10.12 -18.15
CA ARG A 5 24.56 -9.49 -18.03
C ARG A 5 24.11 -9.36 -16.57
N VAL A 6 24.41 -10.36 -15.74
CA VAL A 6 24.05 -10.36 -14.32
C VAL A 6 24.95 -9.41 -13.52
N LEU A 7 26.23 -9.34 -13.86
CA LEU A 7 27.22 -8.51 -13.15
C LEU A 7 27.34 -7.08 -13.68
N SER A 8 26.79 -6.76 -14.87
CA SER A 8 26.77 -5.38 -15.38
C SER A 8 25.69 -4.50 -14.74
N GLY A 9 24.73 -5.09 -14.01
CA GLY A 9 23.65 -4.37 -13.35
C GLY A 9 23.99 -4.02 -11.89
N LYS A 10 23.13 -3.23 -11.24
CA LYS A 10 23.17 -3.08 -9.79
C LYS A 10 22.79 -4.42 -9.14
N LEU A 11 23.80 -5.12 -8.61
CA LEU A 11 23.62 -6.43 -7.97
C LEU A 11 22.70 -6.35 -6.74
N PHE A 12 22.67 -5.19 -6.09
CA PHE A 12 21.79 -4.89 -4.97
C PHE A 12 20.98 -3.63 -5.28
N ARG A 13 19.66 -3.74 -5.10
CA ARG A 13 18.72 -2.62 -5.16
C ARG A 13 18.01 -2.55 -3.81
N ASN A 14 18.23 -1.46 -3.09
CA ASN A 14 17.57 -1.20 -1.82
C ASN A 14 16.47 -0.17 -2.04
N ASP A 15 15.32 -0.63 -2.52
CA ASP A 15 14.13 0.20 -2.60
C ASP A 15 13.40 0.14 -1.26
N HIS A 16 13.13 1.31 -0.68
CA HIS A 16 12.40 1.42 0.56
C HIS A 16 10.93 1.76 0.30
N PHE A 17 10.03 0.97 0.88
CA PHE A 17 8.59 1.21 0.85
C PHE A 17 8.12 1.61 2.24
N LEU A 18 7.31 2.66 2.31
CA LEU A 18 6.66 3.12 3.52
C LEU A 18 5.14 3.02 3.34
N THR A 19 4.48 2.27 4.22
CA THR A 19 3.02 2.17 4.25
C THR A 19 2.49 2.93 5.47
N LEU A 20 1.57 3.86 5.24
CA LEU A 20 0.88 4.59 6.30
C LEU A 20 -0.49 3.96 6.55
N VAL A 21 -0.71 3.49 7.79
CA VAL A 21 -1.99 2.94 8.23
C VAL A 21 -2.52 3.81 9.36
N VAL A 22 -3.63 4.49 9.10
CA VAL A 22 -4.27 5.42 10.05
C VAL A 22 -5.54 4.77 10.58
N PHE A 23 -5.57 4.49 11.88
CA PHE A 23 -6.77 3.99 12.54
C PHE A 23 -7.62 5.18 13.01
N PRO A 24 -8.93 5.20 12.71
CA PRO A 24 -9.80 6.25 13.23
C PRO A 24 -9.79 6.15 14.76
N ARG A 25 -9.62 7.30 15.43
CA ARG A 25 -9.75 7.39 16.88
C ARG A 25 -11.23 7.20 17.24
N THR A 26 -11.67 5.96 17.41
CA THR A 26 -12.89 5.72 18.19
C THR A 26 -12.58 6.10 19.62
N ALA A 27 -13.42 6.95 20.21
CA ALA A 27 -13.30 7.32 21.62
C ALA A 27 -13.17 6.03 22.43
N VAL A 28 -12.05 5.88 23.13
CA VAL A 28 -11.77 4.78 24.04
C VAL A 28 -12.77 4.91 25.19
N GLY A 29 -13.94 4.33 24.99
CA GLY A 29 -15.06 4.37 25.91
C GLY A 29 -15.84 3.07 25.76
N LYS A 30 -15.45 2.09 26.59
CA LYS A 30 -16.12 0.79 26.84
C LYS A 30 -15.84 -0.31 25.81
N ILE A 31 -14.80 -1.07 26.12
CA ILE A 31 -14.67 -2.48 25.76
C ILE A 31 -15.84 -3.23 26.39
N THR A 32 -16.94 -3.42 25.66
CA THR A 32 -17.91 -4.48 25.92
C THR A 32 -18.62 -4.85 24.62
N GLY A 33 -18.40 -6.08 24.15
CA GLY A 33 -19.39 -6.80 23.36
C GLY A 33 -19.33 -6.58 21.84
N ARG A 34 -18.90 -7.64 21.15
CA ARG A 34 -19.26 -8.01 19.77
C ARG A 34 -20.57 -7.36 19.31
N PHE A 35 -20.50 -6.40 18.39
CA PHE A 35 -21.46 -6.24 17.30
C PHE A 35 -20.75 -5.57 16.12
N ILE A 36 -20.39 -6.39 15.13
CA ILE A 36 -20.14 -5.91 13.77
C ILE A 36 -21.48 -5.40 13.26
N LYS A 37 -21.78 -4.11 13.51
CA LYS A 37 -22.90 -3.43 12.88
C LYS A 37 -22.42 -2.86 11.56
N ARG A 38 -22.71 -3.60 10.49
CA ARG A 38 -22.67 -3.09 9.12
C ARG A 38 -23.66 -1.93 9.01
N ASN A 39 -23.23 -0.88 8.32
CA ASN A 39 -24.06 0.06 7.54
C ASN A 39 -24.63 1.31 8.25
N ASN A 40 -23.81 2.36 8.33
CA ASN A 40 -23.99 3.60 7.56
C ASN A 40 -22.70 4.42 7.71
N ARG A 41 -21.71 4.19 6.83
CA ARG A 41 -20.54 5.10 6.79
C ARG A 41 -21.07 6.42 6.25
N ASN A 42 -21.24 7.39 7.13
CA ASN A 42 -21.56 8.76 6.73
C ASN A 42 -20.46 9.21 5.77
N GLU A 43 -20.81 9.74 4.58
CA GLU A 43 -19.82 10.27 3.62
C GLU A 43 -18.87 11.28 4.27
N ASN A 44 -19.41 12.07 5.21
CA ASN A 44 -18.64 12.99 6.05
C ASN A 44 -17.52 12.31 6.86
N ASP A 45 -17.72 11.07 7.32
CA ASP A 45 -16.71 10.34 8.08
C ASP A 45 -15.57 9.85 7.16
N LEU A 46 -15.89 9.35 5.97
CA LEU A 46 -14.89 8.98 4.97
C LEU A 46 -14.08 10.18 4.48
N ALA A 47 -14.73 11.32 4.23
CA ALA A 47 -14.05 12.55 3.83
C ALA A 47 -13.09 13.04 4.93
N ASN A 48 -13.52 13.01 6.19
CA ASN A 48 -12.68 13.38 7.33
C ASN A 48 -11.50 12.42 7.53
N GLN A 49 -11.73 11.10 7.41
CA GLN A 49 -10.66 10.09 7.48
C GLN A 49 -9.64 10.26 6.36
N THR A 50 -10.12 10.54 5.14
CA THR A 50 -9.26 10.82 3.98
C THR A 50 -8.42 12.08 4.23
N ARG A 51 -9.03 13.18 4.70
CA ARG A 51 -8.30 14.41 5.04
C ARG A 51 -7.22 14.16 6.09
N ASN A 52 -7.56 13.45 7.17
CA ASN A 52 -6.58 13.12 8.21
C ASN A 52 -5.41 12.28 7.68
N LEU A 53 -5.67 11.34 6.75
CA LEU A 53 -4.60 10.60 6.07
C LEU A 53 -3.71 11.52 5.24
N GLU A 54 -4.29 12.46 4.49
CA GLU A 54 -3.56 13.44 3.69
C GLU A 54 -2.72 14.39 4.57
N ASP A 55 -3.26 14.87 5.68
CA ASP A 55 -2.54 15.73 6.63
C ASP A 55 -1.31 14.99 7.20
N LEU A 56 -1.48 13.72 7.60
CA LEU A 56 -0.37 12.88 8.06
C LEU A 56 0.65 12.60 6.95
N TRP A 57 0.20 12.38 5.73
CA TRP A 57 1.07 12.24 4.57
C TRP A 57 1.93 13.51 4.37
N HIS A 58 1.34 14.70 4.44
CA HIS A 58 2.07 15.96 4.29
C HIS A 58 3.14 16.15 5.37
N ILE A 59 2.82 15.83 6.62
CA ILE A 59 3.79 15.90 7.73
C ILE A 59 4.96 14.94 7.50
N ILE A 60 4.66 13.67 7.15
CA ILE A 60 5.68 12.63 6.99
C ILE A 60 6.54 12.87 5.75
N SER A 61 5.92 13.26 4.64
CA SER A 61 6.65 13.59 3.41
C SER A 61 7.59 14.77 3.60
N GLY A 62 7.15 15.82 4.29
CA GLY A 62 8.02 16.95 4.64
C GLY A 62 9.18 16.56 5.57
N ALA A 63 8.91 15.73 6.58
CA ALA A 63 9.95 15.27 7.51
C ALA A 63 11.00 14.37 6.85
N LEU A 64 10.64 13.67 5.76
CA LEU A 64 11.51 12.75 5.04
C LEU A 64 11.92 13.25 3.65
N ASP A 65 11.73 14.54 3.36
CA ASP A 65 11.99 15.12 2.03
C ASP A 65 13.42 14.83 1.51
N ALA A 66 14.41 14.89 2.41
CA ALA A 66 15.81 14.58 2.10
C ALA A 66 16.05 13.15 1.58
N TYR A 67 15.11 12.22 1.79
CA TYR A 67 15.17 10.85 1.30
C TYR A 67 14.51 10.68 -0.08
N GLY A 68 13.95 11.75 -0.66
CA GLY A 68 13.31 11.71 -1.98
C GLY A 68 12.02 10.89 -1.98
N LEU A 69 11.19 11.05 -0.94
CA LEU A 69 9.92 10.33 -0.85
C LEU A 69 9.06 10.57 -2.08
N ARG A 70 8.54 9.48 -2.64
CA ARG A 70 7.63 9.51 -3.78
C ARG A 70 6.35 8.77 -3.42
N ARG A 71 5.21 9.46 -3.56
CA ARG A 71 3.91 8.83 -3.42
C ARG A 71 3.65 7.89 -4.60
N LEU A 72 3.29 6.66 -4.30
CA LEU A 72 2.81 5.70 -5.30
C LEU A 72 1.35 5.98 -5.61
N GLY A 73 0.99 5.93 -6.89
CA GLY A 73 -0.37 6.21 -7.34
C GLY A 73 -0.77 5.43 -8.59
N LEU A 74 -1.61 6.07 -9.40
CA LEU A 74 -1.97 5.58 -10.72
C LEU A 74 -1.02 6.18 -11.76
N ARG A 75 -0.55 5.35 -12.69
CA ARG A 75 0.31 5.75 -13.80
C ARG A 75 -0.32 5.32 -15.10
N GLU A 76 -0.55 6.24 -16.01
CA GLU A 76 -0.99 5.93 -17.37
C GLU A 76 0.22 5.66 -18.28
N LYS A 77 0.10 4.64 -19.14
CA LYS A 77 1.05 4.37 -20.21
C LYS A 77 0.34 3.68 -21.37
N ASP A 78 0.49 4.22 -22.58
CA ASP A 78 -0.08 3.66 -23.82
C ASP A 78 -1.61 3.40 -23.73
N GLY A 79 -2.35 4.31 -23.07
CA GLY A 79 -3.80 4.21 -22.87
C GLY A 79 -4.23 3.20 -21.80
N VAL A 80 -3.29 2.61 -21.05
CA VAL A 80 -3.55 1.67 -19.96
C VAL A 80 -3.17 2.31 -18.63
N ILE A 81 -4.07 2.21 -17.64
CA ILE A 81 -3.82 2.66 -16.27
C ILE A 81 -3.16 1.53 -15.49
N PHE A 82 -2.05 1.83 -14.83
CA PHE A 82 -1.31 0.93 -13.96
C PHE A 82 -1.36 1.41 -12.51
N SER A 83 -1.41 0.48 -11.57
CA SER A 83 -1.35 0.79 -10.13
C SER A 83 0.06 0.56 -9.60
N GLU A 84 0.76 1.63 -9.24
CA GLU A 84 2.10 1.53 -8.67
C GLU A 84 2.11 0.85 -7.30
N ILE A 85 1.02 1.00 -6.54
CA ILE A 85 0.85 0.30 -5.26
C ILE A 85 0.77 -1.22 -5.49
N ALA A 86 0.03 -1.65 -6.49
CA ALA A 86 -0.08 -3.07 -6.84
C ALA A 86 1.24 -3.62 -7.41
N GLU A 87 1.98 -2.82 -8.18
CA GLU A 87 3.33 -3.15 -8.62
C GLU A 87 4.30 -3.36 -7.45
N ALA A 88 4.21 -2.50 -6.42
CA ALA A 88 5.00 -2.63 -5.19
C ALA A 88 4.64 -3.89 -4.39
N LEU A 89 3.35 -4.18 -4.20
CA LEU A 89 2.89 -5.39 -3.52
C LEU A 89 3.32 -6.65 -4.27
N ARG A 90 3.19 -6.66 -5.60
CA ARG A 90 3.66 -7.75 -6.43
C ARG A 90 5.18 -7.96 -6.31
N LEU A 91 5.95 -6.87 -6.28
CA LEU A 91 7.39 -6.94 -6.05
C LEU A 91 7.71 -7.57 -4.70
N ILE A 92 7.01 -7.18 -3.63
CA ILE A 92 7.22 -7.74 -2.28
C ILE A 92 6.90 -9.24 -2.26
N MET A 93 5.80 -9.66 -2.89
CA MET A 93 5.36 -11.06 -2.87
C MET A 93 6.17 -11.97 -3.79
N THR A 94 6.66 -11.45 -4.92
CA THR A 94 7.24 -12.28 -6.00
C THR A 94 8.71 -11.98 -6.28
N CYS A 95 9.27 -10.95 -5.64
CA CYS A 95 10.61 -10.42 -5.91
C CYS A 95 10.83 -10.02 -7.38
N ARG A 96 9.76 -9.78 -8.14
CA ARG A 96 9.82 -9.38 -9.56
C ARG A 96 9.08 -8.07 -9.78
N ALA A 97 9.79 -7.11 -10.33
CA ALA A 97 9.20 -5.85 -10.79
C ALA A 97 8.48 -6.08 -12.12
N THR A 98 7.16 -5.96 -12.10
CA THR A 98 6.32 -6.14 -13.30
C THR A 98 5.12 -5.20 -13.22
N PRO A 99 4.75 -4.51 -14.32
CA PRO A 99 3.61 -3.62 -14.34
C PRO A 99 2.31 -4.33 -13.96
N VAL A 100 1.43 -3.63 -13.24
CA VAL A 100 0.11 -4.16 -12.85
C VAL A 100 -0.99 -3.24 -13.40
N PRO A 101 -1.68 -3.65 -14.48
CA PRO A 101 -2.78 -2.86 -15.02
C PRO A 101 -3.97 -2.88 -14.07
N VAL A 102 -4.66 -1.74 -13.96
CA VAL A 102 -5.95 -1.66 -13.31
C VAL A 102 -6.97 -2.31 -14.24
N VAL A 103 -7.60 -3.38 -13.76
CA VAL A 103 -8.63 -4.11 -14.50
C VAL A 103 -9.99 -3.90 -13.85
N SER A 104 -11.02 -3.77 -14.68
CA SER A 104 -12.41 -3.71 -14.23
C SER A 104 -12.95 -5.10 -13.87
N GLY A 105 -13.81 -5.17 -12.85
CA GLY A 105 -14.53 -6.40 -12.47
C GLY A 105 -14.14 -6.97 -11.11
N SER A 106 -14.88 -7.96 -10.65
CA SER A 106 -14.74 -8.56 -9.31
C SER A 106 -13.36 -9.17 -9.08
N LEU A 107 -12.78 -9.81 -10.11
CA LEU A 107 -11.46 -10.44 -10.01
C LEU A 107 -10.36 -9.40 -9.78
N GLY A 108 -10.42 -8.25 -10.45
CA GLY A 108 -9.47 -7.15 -10.29
C GLY A 108 -9.47 -6.56 -8.89
N ALA A 109 -10.64 -6.48 -8.26
CA ALA A 109 -10.80 -5.97 -6.90
C ALA A 109 -10.19 -6.89 -5.81
N SER A 110 -9.86 -8.15 -6.15
CA SER A 110 -9.29 -9.10 -5.21
C SER A 110 -7.76 -9.20 -5.29
N ILE A 111 -7.16 -8.75 -6.39
CA ILE A 111 -5.71 -8.90 -6.60
C ILE A 111 -4.96 -7.91 -5.68
N TYR A 112 -3.97 -8.42 -4.94
CA TYR A 112 -3.11 -7.63 -4.05
C TYR A 112 -3.86 -6.93 -2.91
N THR A 113 -4.91 -7.58 -2.39
CA THR A 113 -5.64 -7.12 -1.21
C THR A 113 -4.99 -7.57 0.11
N ASP A 114 -4.00 -8.45 0.02
CA ASP A 114 -3.20 -8.94 1.14
C ASP A 114 -2.46 -7.78 1.83
N ARG A 115 -2.47 -7.78 3.18
CA ARG A 115 -1.71 -6.81 3.96
C ARG A 115 -0.31 -7.33 4.21
N VAL A 116 0.68 -6.60 3.72
CA VAL A 116 2.09 -6.79 4.07
C VAL A 116 2.37 -6.07 5.40
N ILE A 117 2.75 -6.83 6.42
CA ILE A 117 3.10 -6.36 7.75
C ILE A 117 4.58 -6.62 7.99
N CYS A 118 5.35 -5.55 8.12
CA CYS A 118 6.77 -5.63 8.48
C CYS A 118 6.91 -5.49 9.99
N GLY A 119 6.97 -6.62 10.70
CA GLY A 119 7.26 -6.65 12.14
C GLY A 119 8.76 -6.52 12.41
N LYS A 120 9.13 -6.37 13.70
CA LYS A 120 10.54 -6.24 14.13
C LYS A 120 11.43 -7.44 13.72
N ARG A 121 10.83 -8.62 13.51
CA ARG A 121 11.56 -9.88 13.28
C ARG A 121 11.05 -10.69 12.08
N ALA A 122 9.92 -10.33 11.50
CA ALA A 122 9.29 -11.13 10.46
C ALA A 122 8.46 -10.27 9.51
N LEU A 123 8.41 -10.71 8.26
CA LEU A 123 7.45 -10.29 7.26
C LEU A 123 6.22 -11.19 7.38
N GLU A 124 5.05 -10.60 7.59
CA GLU A 124 3.77 -11.29 7.64
C GLU A 124 2.90 -10.79 6.49
N ILE A 125 2.26 -11.71 5.77
CA ILE A 125 1.30 -11.40 4.70
C ILE A 125 -0.04 -11.95 5.16
N ARG A 126 -1.02 -11.07 5.41
CA ARG A 126 -2.38 -11.46 5.82
C ARG A 126 -3.32 -11.40 4.65
N THR A 127 -4.06 -12.47 4.42
CA THR A 127 -5.10 -12.48 3.39
C THR A 127 -6.35 -11.74 3.91
N PRO A 128 -7.22 -11.24 3.02
CA PRO A 128 -8.46 -10.63 3.45
C PRO A 128 -9.35 -11.64 4.20
N GLY A 129 -9.58 -11.39 5.49
CA GLY A 129 -10.45 -12.24 6.33
C GLY A 129 -9.73 -12.94 7.48
N ASP A 130 -8.39 -12.94 7.49
CA ASP A 130 -7.54 -13.32 8.63
C ASP A 130 -7.47 -12.20 9.69
#